data_AF-A0A074TZJ1-F1
#
_entry.id   AF-A0A074TZJ1-F1
#
_cell.length_a   1.000
_cell.length_b   1.000
_cell.length_c   1.000
_cell.angle_alpha   90.00
_cell.angle_beta   90.00
_cell.angle_gamma   90.00
#
_symmetry.space_group_name_H-M   'P 1'
#
loop_
_entity.id
_entity.type
_entity.pdbx_description
1 polymer ?
#
loop_
_entity_poly.entity_id
_entity_poly.type
_entity_poly.pdbx_seq_one_letter_code
_entity_poly.pdbx_strand_id
1 'polypeptide(L)'
;MALDAGTLSTHGTALLQVGGGAFARESYLAEHLPYFALADDDVMVLREGDLLATLRLNGLNPMTTEDARLDALKRAVAAIVAQTGNAFGFYIHRISVPQDLGMRAIEGDSFAAAIDARWQAHVKDLRPAKRQLYLSVIRRPDISARIPLLRALARKAWFKDRATRMQELNEVMGFFEVALASANPVRLTKAGGEWLGYLNTLNAGAFSPIAFGQSALPLSHTLSNCRATIDGDVVTLTDAVTGRVKYGALFSMKTYPALTDVTLLDALDLPLDIVLTNSFSPIPNNIMAERIQRIIRQMHASDDAAVSLREQLGQAADDQEAGRIAFGDHHLSIAVYAPDRDTLERAAAQVKRVGQEIMSVIVRENMALKATYFAQSPGNFGYRARKTPISSINFADFAALHGSVEGRVPDQSPWGQTISVLPTVGTSGYRFNFHETGSPGKEPTVGHTLVLGRTGTGKTLTTAFLAAQAQRVGARLFFFDKDRGLEMAVRALGGRYNEVRAGVPSGLNPLDTEIDERGRAWLSDWLATLLTRNGTLTGEQSRHIQSAVSQNAHAEGSLRRFASFETLFQSLDDNGELQSRVAEWAPGGRYGWVFDEPEHGAGLELASDIIGFDMTEILDMTTERMGHRQVIDAAC
;
A
#
# COMPACT_ATOMS: atom_id res chain seq x y z
N MET A 1 -22.66 17.52 17.70
CA MET A 1 -23.70 17.53 18.76
C MET A 1 -24.25 16.13 18.84
N ALA A 2 -24.42 15.53 20.02
CA ALA A 2 -24.93 14.18 20.23
C ALA A 2 -26.18 14.24 21.11
N LEU A 3 -27.15 13.34 20.95
CA LEU A 3 -28.39 13.38 21.74
C LEU A 3 -28.20 12.64 23.09
N ASP A 4 -28.61 13.22 24.22
CA ASP A 4 -28.73 12.65 25.57
C ASP A 4 -30.14 12.81 26.13
N ALA A 5 -30.64 11.82 26.86
CA ALA A 5 -31.90 11.94 27.60
C ALA A 5 -31.62 12.20 29.10
N GLY A 6 -31.75 13.47 29.53
CA GLY A 6 -31.74 13.92 30.94
C GLY A 6 -30.45 14.68 31.33
N THR A 7 -30.44 15.75 32.13
CA THR A 7 -31.39 16.31 33.10
C THR A 7 -31.26 17.85 33.16
N LEU A 8 -32.27 18.58 32.65
CA LEU A 8 -32.54 19.96 33.04
C LEU A 8 -33.98 20.00 33.56
N SER A 9 -34.13 19.89 34.88
CA SER A 9 -35.43 20.02 35.53
C SER A 9 -35.89 21.48 35.42
N THR A 10 -36.92 21.71 34.62
CA THR A 10 -37.62 22.97 34.27
C THR A 10 -37.02 23.75 33.09
N HIS A 11 -37.69 23.61 31.94
CA HIS A 11 -37.41 24.36 30.71
C HIS A 11 -38.17 25.70 30.70
N GLY A 12 -37.50 26.77 30.27
CA GLY A 12 -38.15 28.07 30.08
C GLY A 12 -39.20 28.02 28.97
N THR A 13 -40.30 28.75 29.15
CA THR A 13 -41.47 28.79 28.25
C THR A 13 -41.11 29.14 26.81
N ALA A 14 -40.07 29.96 26.60
CA ALA A 14 -39.56 30.32 25.28
C ALA A 14 -38.89 29.15 24.55
N LEU A 15 -38.22 28.24 25.26
CA LEU A 15 -37.56 27.08 24.66
C LEU A 15 -38.59 26.04 24.19
N LEU A 16 -39.68 25.87 24.96
CA LEU A 16 -40.78 24.96 24.63
C LEU A 16 -41.57 25.42 23.39
N GLN A 17 -41.67 26.74 23.16
CA GLN A 17 -42.38 27.31 22.00
C GLN A 17 -41.67 27.12 20.65
N VAL A 18 -40.36 26.78 20.64
CA VAL A 18 -39.55 26.64 19.40
C VAL A 18 -39.07 25.18 19.18
N GLY A 19 -39.77 24.19 19.73
CA GLY A 19 -39.43 22.75 19.57
C GLY A 19 -38.60 22.14 20.72
N GLY A 20 -38.66 22.73 21.91
CA GLY A 20 -37.74 22.52 23.04
C GLY A 20 -37.57 21.10 23.61
N GLY A 21 -38.43 20.14 23.29
CA GLY A 21 -38.24 18.74 23.73
C GLY A 21 -37.06 18.04 23.04
N ALA A 22 -36.77 18.42 21.79
CA ALA A 22 -35.61 17.89 21.06
C ALA A 22 -34.31 18.59 21.46
N PHE A 23 -34.34 19.91 21.67
CA PHE A 23 -33.20 20.72 22.13
C PHE A 23 -32.73 20.35 23.54
N ALA A 24 -33.66 19.99 24.43
CA ALA A 24 -33.33 19.51 25.78
C ALA A 24 -32.58 18.16 25.79
N ARG A 25 -32.62 17.44 24.67
CA ARG A 25 -31.87 16.21 24.48
C ARG A 25 -30.53 16.42 23.79
N GLU A 26 -30.10 17.64 23.50
CA GLU A 26 -28.83 17.87 22.79
C GLU A 26 -27.67 18.10 23.76
N SER A 27 -26.56 17.38 23.57
CA SER A 27 -25.26 17.65 24.20
C SER A 27 -24.24 18.11 23.16
N TYR A 28 -23.29 18.93 23.60
CA TYR A 28 -22.19 19.33 22.73
C TYR A 28 -21.26 18.15 22.51
N LEU A 29 -20.87 17.90 21.26
CA LEU A 29 -19.95 16.81 20.93
C LEU A 29 -18.65 16.91 21.74
N ALA A 30 -18.19 18.15 21.93
CA ALA A 30 -17.02 18.47 22.72
C ALA A 30 -17.09 17.91 24.14
N GLU A 31 -18.27 17.84 24.78
CA GLU A 31 -18.42 17.37 26.16
C GLU A 31 -18.00 15.90 26.33
N HIS A 32 -18.14 15.10 25.28
CA HIS A 32 -17.80 13.68 25.29
C HIS A 32 -16.39 13.38 24.78
N LEU A 33 -15.62 14.39 24.34
CA LEU A 33 -14.26 14.22 23.83
C LEU A 33 -13.20 14.50 24.91
N PRO A 34 -12.14 13.68 25.02
CA PRO A 34 -11.17 13.81 26.10
C PRO A 34 -10.11 14.89 25.84
N TYR A 35 -10.04 15.44 24.63
CA TYR A 35 -8.94 16.32 24.20
C TYR A 35 -9.02 17.71 24.82
N PHE A 36 -7.94 18.15 25.45
CA PHE A 36 -7.89 19.44 26.15
C PHE A 36 -6.91 20.43 25.51
N ALA A 37 -5.61 20.20 25.59
CA ALA A 37 -4.60 21.12 25.07
C ALA A 37 -3.30 20.39 24.73
N LEU A 38 -2.38 21.04 24.02
CA LEU A 38 -1.03 20.51 23.82
C LEU A 38 -0.20 20.67 25.09
N ALA A 39 0.50 19.60 25.45
CA ALA A 39 1.49 19.58 26.51
C ALA A 39 2.87 20.02 26.01
N ASP A 40 3.16 19.61 24.78
CA ASP A 40 4.35 19.86 23.97
C ASP A 40 3.94 19.77 22.49
N ASP A 41 4.87 19.90 21.55
CA ASP A 41 4.60 19.87 20.11
C ASP A 41 4.04 18.53 19.62
N ASP A 42 4.31 17.43 20.33
CA ASP A 42 3.96 16.05 19.97
C ASP A 42 3.31 15.26 21.13
N VAL A 43 2.91 15.96 22.20
CA VAL A 43 2.20 15.40 23.36
C VAL A 43 0.97 16.24 23.68
N MET A 44 -0.17 15.57 23.86
CA MET A 44 -1.45 16.20 24.21
C MET A 44 -1.84 15.88 25.66
N VAL A 45 -2.38 16.87 26.38
CA VAL A 45 -3.04 16.67 27.68
C VAL A 45 -4.53 16.43 27.44
N LEU A 46 -5.07 15.42 28.11
CA LEU A 46 -6.50 15.11 28.13
C LEU A 46 -7.19 15.73 29.36
N ARG A 47 -8.52 15.79 29.35
CA ARG A 47 -9.32 16.42 30.43
C ARG A 47 -9.06 15.85 31.82
N GLU A 48 -8.80 14.54 31.91
CA GLU A 48 -8.51 13.85 33.16
C GLU A 48 -7.03 13.97 33.60
N GLY A 49 -6.21 14.75 32.88
CA GLY A 49 -4.78 14.91 33.14
C GLY A 49 -3.89 13.82 32.57
N ASP A 50 -4.48 12.87 31.83
CA ASP A 50 -3.74 11.88 31.03
C ASP A 50 -2.89 12.58 29.95
N LEU A 51 -1.73 12.01 29.62
CA LEU A 51 -0.90 12.44 28.50
C LEU A 51 -1.07 11.46 27.33
N LEU A 52 -1.23 11.99 26.12
CA LEU A 52 -1.43 11.24 24.88
C LEU A 52 -0.34 11.60 23.87
N ALA A 53 0.26 10.57 23.27
CA ALA A 53 1.11 10.69 22.10
C ALA A 53 0.65 9.71 21.01
N THR A 54 0.97 9.97 19.75
CA THR A 54 0.49 9.13 18.63
C THR A 54 1.54 8.95 17.54
N LEU A 55 1.73 7.69 17.11
CA LEU A 55 2.47 7.34 15.90
C LEU A 55 1.49 7.08 14.77
N ARG A 56 1.77 7.62 13.59
CA ARG A 56 1.22 7.11 12.32
C ARG A 56 2.11 5.97 11.84
N LEU A 57 1.51 4.85 11.45
CA LEU A 57 2.22 3.70 10.87
C LEU A 57 1.69 3.45 9.45
N ASN A 58 2.60 3.25 8.50
CA ASN A 58 2.21 2.83 7.14
C ASN A 58 1.69 1.38 7.14
N GLY A 59 2.19 0.53 8.05
CA GLY A 59 1.86 -0.90 8.11
C GLY A 59 2.60 -1.71 7.05
N LEU A 60 2.40 -3.04 7.07
CA LEU A 60 2.90 -3.96 6.06
C LEU A 60 1.77 -4.47 5.17
N ASN A 61 2.06 -4.89 3.94
CA ASN A 61 1.04 -5.54 3.12
C ASN A 61 0.92 -7.02 3.46
N PRO A 62 -0.20 -7.49 4.02
CA PRO A 62 -0.35 -8.91 4.38
C PRO A 62 -0.31 -9.84 3.17
N MET A 63 -0.70 -9.36 1.99
CA MET A 63 -0.79 -10.21 0.78
C MET A 63 0.55 -10.54 0.15
N THR A 64 1.59 -9.76 0.40
CA THR A 64 2.91 -9.91 -0.25
C THR A 64 4.07 -9.93 0.73
N THR A 65 3.81 -9.77 2.03
CA THR A 65 4.84 -9.82 3.07
C THR A 65 4.85 -11.22 3.67
N GLU A 66 6.04 -11.77 3.90
CA GLU A 66 6.20 -13.06 4.56
C GLU A 66 5.62 -13.05 5.99
N ASP A 67 4.93 -14.13 6.36
CA ASP A 67 4.26 -14.29 7.66
C ASP A 67 5.19 -14.01 8.86
N ALA A 68 6.44 -14.48 8.80
CA ALA A 68 7.42 -14.28 9.85
C ALA A 68 7.70 -12.79 10.15
N ARG A 69 7.59 -11.94 9.13
CA ARG A 69 7.74 -10.50 9.26
C ARG A 69 6.49 -9.87 9.85
N LEU A 70 5.30 -10.30 9.46
CA LEU A 70 4.04 -9.86 10.09
C LEU A 70 4.03 -10.21 11.60
N ASP A 71 4.43 -11.44 11.93
CA ASP A 71 4.54 -11.93 13.31
C ASP A 71 5.62 -11.19 14.13
N ALA A 72 6.63 -10.63 13.50
CA ALA A 72 7.65 -9.83 14.19
C ALA A 72 7.05 -8.54 14.76
N LEU A 73 6.19 -7.82 14.01
CA LEU A 73 5.52 -6.62 14.54
C LEU A 73 4.53 -6.97 15.64
N LYS A 74 3.77 -8.06 15.49
CA LYS A 74 2.90 -8.58 16.56
C LYS A 74 3.70 -8.80 17.85
N ARG A 75 4.80 -9.55 17.78
CA ARG A 75 5.65 -9.85 18.95
C ARG A 75 6.21 -8.58 19.59
N ALA A 76 6.62 -7.61 18.78
CA ALA A 76 7.08 -6.31 19.27
C ALA A 76 5.98 -5.57 20.06
N VAL A 77 4.76 -5.46 19.51
CA VAL A 77 3.63 -4.83 20.21
C VAL A 77 3.32 -5.56 21.52
N ALA A 78 3.19 -6.89 21.46
CA ALA A 78 2.84 -7.70 22.63
C ALA A 78 3.88 -7.54 23.77
N ALA A 79 5.17 -7.52 23.42
CA ALA A 79 6.27 -7.38 24.38
C ALA A 79 6.29 -5.99 25.02
N ILE A 80 6.18 -4.93 24.23
CA ILE A 80 6.17 -3.54 24.76
C ILE A 80 4.96 -3.36 25.67
N VAL A 81 3.77 -3.77 25.23
CA VAL A 81 2.54 -3.67 26.04
C VAL A 81 2.67 -4.47 27.34
N ALA A 82 3.30 -5.65 27.32
CA ALA A 82 3.51 -6.45 28.53
C ALA A 82 4.43 -5.76 29.57
N GLN A 83 5.41 -4.97 29.13
CA GLN A 83 6.43 -4.38 30.00
C GLN A 83 6.08 -2.97 30.51
N THR A 84 5.17 -2.26 29.85
CA THR A 84 4.80 -0.87 30.19
C THR A 84 3.99 -0.71 31.49
N GLY A 85 3.24 -1.74 31.89
CA GLY A 85 2.43 -1.73 33.11
C GLY A 85 1.07 -1.02 33.01
N ASN A 86 0.30 -1.06 34.10
CA ASN A 86 -1.12 -0.65 34.17
C ASN A 86 -1.38 0.86 34.20
N ALA A 87 -0.32 1.67 34.22
CA ALA A 87 -0.43 3.12 34.15
C ALA A 87 -0.59 3.64 32.72
N PHE A 88 -0.42 2.76 31.73
CA PHE A 88 -0.57 3.05 30.33
C PHE A 88 -1.89 2.53 29.76
N GLY A 89 -2.29 3.10 28.62
CA GLY A 89 -3.35 2.56 27.79
C GLY A 89 -3.02 2.76 26.32
N PHE A 90 -3.53 1.86 25.49
CA PHE A 90 -3.15 1.76 24.08
C PHE A 90 -4.41 1.80 23.22
N TYR A 91 -4.33 2.52 22.11
CA TYR A 91 -5.31 2.47 21.04
C TYR A 91 -4.56 2.28 19.74
N ILE A 92 -5.00 1.31 18.94
CA ILE A 92 -4.56 1.09 17.58
C ILE A 92 -5.78 1.27 16.70
N HIS A 93 -5.73 2.28 15.84
CA HIS A 93 -6.78 2.57 14.89
C HIS A 93 -6.33 2.22 13.50
N ARG A 94 -7.20 1.59 12.72
CA ARG A 94 -7.07 1.48 11.26
C ARG A 94 -8.21 2.26 10.63
N ILE A 95 -7.88 3.35 9.95
CA ILE A 95 -8.88 4.25 9.36
C ILE A 95 -8.71 4.36 7.85
N SER A 96 -9.78 4.80 7.21
CA SER A 96 -9.79 5.11 5.77
C SER A 96 -9.35 6.55 5.55
N VAL A 97 -8.31 6.73 4.76
CA VAL A 97 -7.78 8.05 4.40
C VAL A 97 -7.85 8.20 2.88
N PRO A 98 -8.48 9.26 2.35
CA PRO A 98 -8.46 9.55 0.92
C PRO A 98 -7.02 9.56 0.40
N GLN A 99 -6.79 8.86 -0.70
CA GLN A 99 -5.47 8.73 -1.29
C GLN A 99 -5.35 9.69 -2.47
N ASP A 100 -4.47 10.68 -2.36
CA ASP A 100 -4.09 11.49 -3.52
C ASP A 100 -3.02 10.78 -4.33
N LEU A 101 -3.40 10.30 -5.50
CA LEU A 101 -2.53 9.50 -6.35
C LEU A 101 -1.63 10.32 -7.27
N GLY A 102 -1.90 11.63 -7.44
CA GLY A 102 -1.05 12.58 -8.16
C GLY A 102 -0.45 12.03 -9.47
N MET A 103 -1.26 11.92 -10.53
CA MET A 103 -0.77 11.51 -11.85
C MET A 103 -0.65 12.70 -12.79
N ARG A 104 0.53 12.91 -13.37
CA ARG A 104 0.70 13.83 -14.50
C ARG A 104 -0.06 13.28 -15.70
N ALA A 105 -0.91 14.11 -16.32
CA ALA A 105 -1.59 13.76 -17.55
C ALA A 105 -0.62 13.66 -18.73
N ILE A 106 -0.92 12.77 -19.68
CA ILE A 106 -0.28 12.78 -20.99
C ILE A 106 -0.90 13.95 -21.78
N GLU A 107 -0.06 14.89 -22.21
CA GLU A 107 -0.50 16.12 -22.88
C GLU A 107 -0.84 15.89 -24.37
N GLY A 108 -1.72 16.74 -24.91
CA GLY A 108 -2.13 16.72 -26.32
C GLY A 108 -3.32 15.82 -26.63
N ASP A 109 -3.57 15.60 -27.93
CA ASP A 109 -4.75 14.88 -28.44
C ASP A 109 -4.40 13.48 -29.00
N SER A 110 -3.29 12.91 -28.54
CA SER A 110 -2.85 11.57 -28.98
C SER A 110 -3.77 10.46 -28.44
N PHE A 111 -3.70 9.28 -29.04
CA PHE A 111 -4.42 8.11 -28.53
C PHE A 111 -4.03 7.76 -27.09
N ALA A 112 -2.74 7.89 -26.74
CA ALA A 112 -2.25 7.70 -25.38
C ALA A 112 -2.88 8.71 -24.40
N ALA A 113 -2.98 9.98 -24.79
CA ALA A 113 -3.64 11.02 -23.99
C ALA A 113 -5.13 10.73 -23.78
N ALA A 114 -5.83 10.25 -24.80
CA ALA A 114 -7.23 9.86 -24.68
C ALA A 114 -7.45 8.65 -23.73
N ILE A 115 -6.58 7.64 -23.78
CA ILE A 115 -6.59 6.51 -22.84
C ILE A 115 -6.33 7.01 -21.42
N ASP A 116 -5.27 7.79 -21.23
CA ASP A 116 -4.85 8.31 -19.94
C ASP A 116 -5.98 9.14 -19.29
N ALA A 117 -6.58 10.07 -20.03
CA ALA A 117 -7.69 10.88 -19.53
C ALA A 117 -8.87 10.04 -19.03
N ARG A 118 -9.27 9.00 -19.80
CA ARG A 118 -10.35 8.08 -19.40
C ARG A 118 -9.96 7.24 -18.19
N TRP A 119 -8.73 6.75 -18.15
CA TRP A 119 -8.23 5.93 -17.05
C TRP A 119 -8.13 6.74 -15.75
N GLN A 120 -7.58 7.94 -15.80
CA GLN A 120 -7.52 8.84 -14.66
C GLN A 120 -8.92 9.22 -14.15
N ALA A 121 -9.88 9.47 -15.05
CA ALA A 121 -11.27 9.72 -14.66
C ALA A 121 -11.90 8.51 -13.97
N HIS A 122 -11.67 7.29 -14.50
CA HIS A 122 -12.13 6.04 -13.88
C HIS A 122 -11.53 5.85 -12.48
N VAL A 123 -10.21 5.98 -12.34
CA VAL A 123 -9.52 5.88 -11.04
C VAL A 123 -10.05 6.92 -10.05
N LYS A 124 -10.31 8.15 -10.48
CA LYS A 124 -10.87 9.20 -9.62
C LYS A 124 -12.28 8.88 -9.15
N ASP A 125 -13.11 8.31 -10.02
CA ASP A 125 -14.49 7.91 -9.70
C ASP A 125 -14.55 6.77 -8.68
N LEU A 126 -13.53 5.89 -8.67
CA LEU A 126 -13.37 4.86 -7.64
C LEU A 126 -13.09 5.42 -6.23
N ARG A 127 -12.77 6.73 -6.11
CA ARG A 127 -12.48 7.43 -4.84
C ARG A 127 -11.46 6.68 -3.98
N PRO A 128 -10.22 6.53 -4.47
CA PRO A 128 -9.25 5.68 -3.84
C PRO A 128 -8.96 6.13 -2.40
N ALA A 129 -8.97 5.16 -1.50
CA ALA A 129 -8.72 5.37 -0.09
C ALA A 129 -7.78 4.30 0.42
N LYS A 130 -6.77 4.73 1.19
CA LYS A 130 -5.81 3.83 1.81
C LYS A 130 -6.16 3.57 3.27
N ARG A 131 -5.68 2.45 3.78
CA ARG A 131 -5.71 2.15 5.21
C ARG A 131 -4.50 2.76 5.89
N GLN A 132 -4.78 3.66 6.82
CA GLN A 132 -3.76 4.30 7.63
C GLN A 132 -3.92 3.85 9.07
N LEU A 133 -2.81 3.46 9.69
CA LEU A 133 -2.80 3.06 11.09
C LEU A 133 -2.30 4.18 12.00
N TYR A 134 -2.88 4.27 13.19
CA TYR A 134 -2.44 5.15 14.25
C TYR A 134 -2.33 4.38 15.56
N LEU A 135 -1.16 4.44 16.19
CA LEU A 135 -0.92 3.91 17.53
C LEU A 135 -0.86 5.09 18.51
N SER A 136 -1.89 5.19 19.35
CA SER A 136 -1.98 6.17 20.42
C SER A 136 -1.61 5.52 21.76
N VAL A 137 -0.61 6.08 22.45
CA VAL A 137 -0.20 5.66 23.79
C VAL A 137 -0.60 6.73 24.78
N ILE A 138 -1.21 6.31 25.89
CA ILE A 138 -1.74 7.18 26.93
C ILE A 138 -1.05 6.86 28.24
N ARG A 139 -0.45 7.85 28.90
CA ARG A 139 0.10 7.75 30.26
C ARG A 139 -0.81 8.47 31.25
N ARG A 140 -1.41 7.70 32.17
CA ARG A 140 -2.41 8.18 33.15
C ARG A 140 -1.73 8.74 34.41
N PRO A 141 -2.33 9.65 35.18
CA PRO A 141 -1.77 10.07 36.46
C PRO A 141 -1.97 8.99 37.54
N ASP A 142 -1.09 8.97 38.54
CA ASP A 142 -1.26 8.10 39.71
C ASP A 142 -2.46 8.56 40.56
N ILE A 143 -3.21 7.61 41.13
CA ILE A 143 -4.47 7.88 41.86
C ILE A 143 -4.29 8.88 43.02
N SER A 144 -3.09 8.95 43.62
CA SER A 144 -2.74 9.88 44.71
C SER A 144 -2.70 11.36 44.29
N ALA A 145 -2.55 11.66 42.99
CA ALA A 145 -2.55 13.03 42.46
C ALA A 145 -3.95 13.64 42.33
N ARG A 146 -5.03 12.89 42.60
CA ARG A 146 -6.43 13.36 42.53
C ARG A 146 -6.93 14.05 43.80
N ILE A 147 -6.14 14.09 44.89
CA ILE A 147 -6.58 14.62 46.19
C ILE A 147 -6.23 16.12 46.33
N PRO A 148 -7.22 17.03 46.39
CA PRO A 148 -7.01 18.48 46.30
C PRO A 148 -6.82 19.15 47.67
N LEU A 149 -5.94 18.63 48.54
CA LEU A 149 -5.87 19.16 49.90
C LEU A 149 -5.00 20.43 50.06
N LEU A 150 -4.04 20.71 49.16
CA LEU A 150 -3.16 21.89 49.24
C LEU A 150 -2.76 22.45 47.85
N ARG A 151 -3.48 23.46 47.35
CA ARG A 151 -3.39 23.98 45.96
C ARG A 151 -2.01 24.48 45.49
N ALA A 152 -1.16 25.02 46.37
CA ALA A 152 0.15 25.60 45.98
C ALA A 152 1.27 24.55 45.87
N LEU A 153 1.36 23.63 46.85
CA LEU A 153 2.27 22.49 46.80
C LEU A 153 1.83 21.47 45.73
N ALA A 154 0.52 21.32 45.52
CA ALA A 154 -0.04 20.48 44.46
C ALA A 154 0.37 20.96 43.06
N ARG A 155 0.46 22.28 42.79
CA ARG A 155 0.90 22.77 41.47
C ARG A 155 2.33 22.35 41.13
N LYS A 156 3.29 22.57 42.03
CA LYS A 156 4.71 22.22 41.79
C LYS A 156 4.90 20.70 41.69
N ALA A 157 4.20 19.93 42.53
CA ALA A 157 4.18 18.48 42.45
C ALA A 157 3.56 17.98 41.13
N TRP A 158 2.45 18.58 40.70
CA TRP A 158 1.77 18.24 39.44
C TRP A 158 2.60 18.57 38.19
N PHE A 159 3.33 19.69 38.19
CA PHE A 159 4.26 20.00 37.09
C PHE A 159 5.44 19.02 37.04
N LYS A 160 6.03 18.66 38.19
CA LYS A 160 7.12 17.68 38.26
C LYS A 160 6.64 16.28 37.82
N ASP A 161 5.50 15.84 38.34
CA ASP A 161 4.83 14.59 37.97
C ASP A 161 4.53 14.54 36.47
N ARG A 162 3.99 15.62 35.90
CA ARG A 162 3.75 15.70 34.45
C ARG A 162 5.03 15.57 33.64
N ALA A 163 6.13 16.21 34.04
CA ALA A 163 7.41 16.11 33.33
C ALA A 163 7.95 14.67 33.35
N THR A 164 7.89 13.99 34.50
CA THR A 164 8.26 12.57 34.62
C THR A 164 7.38 11.68 33.75
N ARG A 165 6.05 11.84 33.81
CA ARG A 165 5.12 11.07 32.96
C ARG A 165 5.32 11.31 31.47
N MET A 166 5.71 12.53 31.09
CA MET A 166 6.03 12.86 29.70
C MET A 166 7.31 12.18 29.24
N GLN A 167 8.33 12.10 30.11
CA GLN A 167 9.55 11.33 29.85
C GLN A 167 9.24 9.84 29.66
N GLU A 168 8.47 9.23 30.57
CA GLU A 168 8.05 7.83 30.48
C GLU A 168 7.23 7.56 29.20
N LEU A 169 6.30 8.46 28.86
CA LEU A 169 5.54 8.36 27.62
C LEU A 169 6.46 8.41 26.39
N ASN A 170 7.44 9.30 26.37
CA ASN A 170 8.38 9.43 25.25
C ASN A 170 9.30 8.21 25.14
N GLU A 171 9.71 7.61 26.26
CA GLU A 171 10.48 6.37 26.28
C GLU A 171 9.70 5.21 25.64
N VAL A 172 8.45 5.00 26.06
CA VAL A 172 7.58 3.95 25.50
C VAL A 172 7.35 4.16 24.00
N MET A 173 7.16 5.42 23.59
CA MET A 173 6.98 5.75 22.18
C MET A 173 8.26 5.50 21.36
N GLY A 174 9.43 5.80 21.92
CA GLY A 174 10.72 5.48 21.30
C GLY A 174 10.91 3.97 21.11
N PHE A 175 10.47 3.14 22.06
CA PHE A 175 10.47 1.68 21.88
C PHE A 175 9.57 1.25 20.72
N PHE A 176 8.38 1.83 20.56
CA PHE A 176 7.52 1.54 19.42
C PHE A 176 8.11 2.02 18.09
N GLU A 177 8.74 3.19 18.06
CA GLU A 177 9.39 3.72 16.84
C GLU A 177 10.50 2.79 16.34
N VAL A 178 11.34 2.29 17.26
CA VAL A 178 12.41 1.34 16.92
C VAL A 178 11.83 -0.02 16.54
N ALA A 179 10.94 -0.57 17.36
CA ALA A 179 10.45 -1.93 17.17
C ALA A 179 9.53 -2.07 15.94
N LEU A 180 8.84 -0.99 15.55
CA LEU A 180 7.94 -0.97 14.40
C LEU A 180 8.57 -0.27 13.17
N ALA A 181 9.89 -0.10 13.13
CA ALA A 181 10.60 0.60 12.04
C ALA A 181 10.22 0.10 10.63
N SER A 182 9.94 -1.20 10.49
CA SER A 182 9.51 -1.80 9.22
C SER A 182 8.14 -1.30 8.72
N ALA A 183 7.29 -0.80 9.60
CA ALA A 183 6.01 -0.15 9.30
C ALA A 183 6.12 1.39 9.16
N ASN A 184 7.34 1.92 9.11
CA ASN A 184 7.66 3.35 8.91
C ASN A 184 6.90 4.29 9.87
N PRO A 185 7.18 4.21 11.19
CA PRO A 185 6.49 5.00 12.18
C PRO A 185 6.86 6.48 12.06
N VAL A 186 5.85 7.35 12.16
CA VAL A 186 6.02 8.81 12.20
C VAL A 186 5.30 9.37 13.41
N ARG A 187 6.04 10.03 14.31
CA ARG A 187 5.48 10.75 15.45
C ARG A 187 4.66 11.94 14.97
N LEU A 188 3.39 11.97 15.35
CA LEU A 188 2.52 13.09 15.01
C LEU A 188 2.84 14.30 15.89
N THR A 189 2.85 15.47 15.27
CA THR A 189 3.09 16.75 15.93
C THR A 189 1.95 17.73 15.63
N LYS A 190 2.06 18.95 16.15
CA LYS A 190 1.13 20.06 15.83
C LYS A 190 1.17 20.48 14.35
N ALA A 191 2.21 20.10 13.60
CA ALA A 191 2.37 20.48 12.20
C ALA A 191 1.53 19.62 11.25
N GLY A 192 1.15 20.17 10.09
CA GLY A 192 0.50 19.42 8.99
C GLY A 192 -0.99 19.07 9.20
N GLY A 193 -1.52 19.21 10.43
CA GLY A 193 -2.94 19.00 10.73
C GLY A 193 -3.43 17.55 10.67
N GLU A 194 -2.52 16.60 10.44
CA GLU A 194 -2.85 15.16 10.41
C GLU A 194 -3.37 14.67 11.77
N TRP A 195 -2.77 15.12 12.88
CA TRP A 195 -3.14 14.62 14.21
C TRP A 195 -4.61 14.93 14.57
N LEU A 196 -5.03 16.18 14.44
CA LEU A 196 -6.43 16.54 14.67
C LEU A 196 -7.34 15.97 13.59
N GLY A 197 -6.86 15.82 12.35
CA GLY A 197 -7.62 15.16 11.29
C GLY A 197 -7.94 13.69 11.60
N TYR A 198 -6.96 12.94 12.11
CA TYR A 198 -7.13 11.58 12.62
C TYR A 198 -8.16 11.54 13.76
N LEU A 199 -7.97 12.34 14.81
CA LEU A 199 -8.88 12.35 15.96
C LEU A 199 -10.31 12.77 15.56
N ASN A 200 -10.44 13.68 14.60
CA ASN A 200 -11.73 14.08 14.07
C ASN A 200 -12.38 12.97 13.24
N THR A 201 -11.61 12.17 12.50
CA THR A 201 -12.12 11.04 11.70
C THR A 201 -12.90 10.04 12.57
N LEU A 202 -12.46 9.85 13.82
CA LEU A 202 -13.13 8.98 14.79
C LEU A 202 -14.57 9.42 15.09
N ASN A 203 -14.88 10.70 14.84
CA ASN A 203 -16.19 11.31 15.06
C ASN A 203 -16.92 11.57 13.73
N ALA A 204 -16.26 12.25 12.80
CA ALA A 204 -16.85 12.66 11.53
C ALA A 204 -16.95 11.53 10.49
N GLY A 205 -16.34 10.37 10.74
CA GLY A 205 -16.37 9.22 9.83
C GLY A 205 -15.71 9.49 8.47
N ALA A 206 -14.90 10.54 8.37
CA ALA A 206 -14.18 10.93 7.17
C ALA A 206 -12.91 11.67 7.55
N PHE A 207 -11.81 11.32 6.90
CA PHE A 207 -10.53 11.98 7.14
C PHE A 207 -10.43 13.31 6.40
N SER A 208 -10.05 14.35 7.14
CA SER A 208 -9.64 15.64 6.62
C SER A 208 -8.59 16.24 7.58
N PRO A 209 -7.48 16.79 7.08
CA PRO A 209 -6.51 17.46 7.96
C PRO A 209 -7.14 18.68 8.65
N ILE A 210 -6.76 18.89 9.91
CA ILE A 210 -7.23 20.02 10.73
C ILE A 210 -6.01 20.65 11.41
N ALA A 211 -5.71 21.90 11.07
CA ALA A 211 -4.62 22.63 11.69
C ALA A 211 -4.91 22.94 13.17
N PHE A 212 -3.86 22.99 13.99
CA PHE A 212 -3.97 23.52 15.35
C PHE A 212 -4.18 25.04 15.27
N GLY A 213 -5.36 25.51 15.68
CA GLY A 213 -5.68 26.93 15.75
C GLY A 213 -5.23 27.59 17.06
N GLN A 214 -5.32 28.92 17.12
CA GLN A 214 -5.03 29.71 18.34
C GLN A 214 -6.24 29.85 19.28
N SER A 215 -7.17 28.90 19.24
CA SER A 215 -8.39 28.98 20.06
C SER A 215 -8.06 28.90 21.55
N ALA A 216 -8.69 29.75 22.36
CA ALA A 216 -8.64 29.66 23.82
C ALA A 216 -9.51 28.52 24.38
N LEU A 217 -10.34 27.89 23.54
CA LEU A 217 -11.18 26.75 23.92
C LEU A 217 -10.38 25.44 23.89
N PRO A 218 -10.78 24.44 24.70
CA PRO A 218 -10.20 23.10 24.62
C PRO A 218 -10.24 22.51 23.20
N LEU A 219 -9.24 21.71 22.84
CA LEU A 219 -9.12 21.05 21.52
C LEU A 219 -10.35 20.23 21.13
N SER A 220 -11.09 19.71 22.12
CA SER A 220 -12.38 19.04 21.91
C SER A 220 -13.42 19.90 21.17
N HIS A 221 -13.39 21.23 21.29
CA HIS A 221 -14.26 22.12 20.51
C HIS A 221 -13.83 22.21 19.04
N THR A 222 -12.52 22.24 18.77
CA THR A 222 -11.98 22.22 17.41
C THR A 222 -12.34 20.92 16.68
N LEU A 223 -12.34 19.80 17.41
CA LEU A 223 -12.68 18.46 16.92
C LEU A 223 -14.21 18.19 16.88
N SER A 224 -15.03 19.21 17.14
CA SER A 224 -16.50 19.08 17.16
C SER A 224 -17.16 19.64 15.90
N ASN A 225 -16.56 19.42 14.74
CA ASN A 225 -16.99 20.02 13.47
C ASN A 225 -18.11 19.23 12.74
N CYS A 226 -18.71 18.22 13.37
CA CYS A 226 -19.82 17.45 12.81
C CYS A 226 -21.03 17.38 13.76
N ARG A 227 -22.21 17.16 13.18
CA ARG A 227 -23.42 16.82 13.95
C ARG A 227 -23.67 15.32 13.83
N ALA A 228 -23.70 14.63 14.96
CA ALA A 228 -23.92 13.19 15.05
C ALA A 228 -25.27 12.92 15.71
N THR A 229 -26.24 12.48 14.92
CA THR A 229 -27.58 12.14 15.41
C THR A 229 -27.66 10.64 15.58
N ILE A 230 -27.85 10.19 16.82
CA ILE A 230 -27.99 8.76 17.13
C ILE A 230 -29.47 8.44 17.17
N ASP A 231 -29.90 7.52 16.30
CA ASP A 231 -31.28 7.07 16.20
C ASP A 231 -31.31 5.55 16.01
N GLY A 232 -31.81 4.84 17.03
CA GLY A 232 -31.79 3.39 17.08
C GLY A 232 -30.37 2.82 16.96
N ASP A 233 -30.11 2.09 15.87
CA ASP A 233 -28.83 1.43 15.55
C ASP A 233 -28.06 2.13 14.42
N VAL A 234 -28.37 3.41 14.15
CA VAL A 234 -27.74 4.25 13.12
C VAL A 234 -27.24 5.56 13.72
N VAL A 235 -26.05 5.96 13.31
CA VAL A 235 -25.51 7.32 13.53
C VAL A 235 -25.63 8.09 12.22
N THR A 236 -26.41 9.17 12.20
CA THR A 236 -26.47 10.08 11.05
C THR A 236 -25.48 11.21 11.27
N LEU A 237 -24.47 11.30 10.41
CA LEU A 237 -23.47 12.37 10.42
C LEU A 237 -23.83 13.42 9.38
N THR A 238 -23.93 14.68 9.81
CA THR A 238 -24.07 15.82 8.90
C THR A 238 -22.79 16.64 8.96
N ASP A 239 -22.14 16.76 7.80
CA ASP A 239 -20.99 17.63 7.62
C ASP A 239 -21.41 19.10 7.80
N ALA A 240 -20.77 19.81 8.74
CA ALA A 240 -21.21 21.15 9.11
C ALA A 240 -20.95 22.21 8.03
N VAL A 241 -20.09 21.93 7.04
CA VAL A 241 -19.70 22.87 5.99
C VAL A 241 -20.51 22.63 4.71
N THR A 242 -20.58 21.38 4.28
CA THR A 242 -21.18 20.97 3.00
C THR A 242 -22.64 20.54 3.14
N GLY A 243 -23.12 20.28 4.36
CA GLY A 243 -24.44 19.73 4.62
C GLY A 243 -24.62 18.28 4.15
N ARG A 244 -23.56 17.64 3.65
CA ARG A 244 -23.61 16.24 3.22
C ARG A 244 -23.93 15.34 4.40
N VAL A 245 -24.82 14.38 4.16
CA VAL A 245 -25.25 13.40 5.15
C VAL A 245 -24.59 12.06 4.87
N LYS A 246 -24.11 11.40 5.92
CA LYS A 246 -23.67 10.01 5.91
C LYS A 246 -24.39 9.22 6.99
N TYR A 247 -24.56 7.93 6.76
CA TYR A 247 -25.14 7.00 7.71
C TYR A 247 -24.06 6.05 8.22
N GLY A 248 -23.96 5.90 9.52
CA GLY A 248 -22.97 5.09 10.21
C GLY A 248 -23.62 3.96 11.00
N ALA A 249 -22.97 2.81 11.02
CA ALA A 249 -23.30 1.69 11.90
C ALA A 249 -22.03 1.30 12.65
N LEU A 250 -22.15 1.09 13.96
CA LEU A 250 -21.06 0.66 14.80
C LEU A 250 -21.30 -0.77 15.27
N PHE A 251 -20.21 -1.51 15.36
CA PHE A 251 -20.20 -2.90 15.77
C PHE A 251 -19.19 -3.07 16.89
N SER A 252 -19.49 -3.99 17.80
CA SER A 252 -18.57 -4.40 18.86
C SER A 252 -18.39 -5.91 18.85
N MET A 253 -17.20 -6.37 19.21
CA MET A 253 -16.96 -7.79 19.42
C MET A 253 -17.60 -8.24 20.74
N LYS A 254 -18.53 -9.19 20.65
CA LYS A 254 -19.24 -9.78 21.80
C LYS A 254 -18.59 -11.08 22.28
N THR A 255 -18.14 -11.91 21.34
CA THR A 255 -17.49 -13.20 21.63
C THR A 255 -16.20 -13.28 20.82
N TYR A 256 -15.12 -13.70 21.46
CA TYR A 256 -13.80 -13.82 20.86
C TYR A 256 -13.62 -15.19 20.22
N PRO A 257 -12.83 -15.30 19.15
CA PRO A 257 -12.47 -16.59 18.58
C PRO A 257 -11.56 -17.38 19.53
N ALA A 258 -11.53 -18.71 19.33
CA ALA A 258 -10.67 -19.59 20.13
C ALA A 258 -9.17 -19.40 19.82
N LEU A 259 -8.84 -18.98 18.60
CA LEU A 259 -7.48 -18.70 18.14
C LEU A 259 -7.44 -17.30 17.52
N THR A 260 -6.30 -16.64 17.66
CA THR A 260 -6.05 -15.34 17.05
C THR A 260 -4.79 -15.34 16.20
N ASP A 261 -4.83 -14.60 15.10
CA ASP A 261 -3.72 -14.35 14.18
C ASP A 261 -3.78 -12.91 13.66
N VAL A 262 -2.70 -12.47 13.00
CA VAL A 262 -2.53 -11.09 12.55
C VAL A 262 -3.44 -10.69 11.38
N THR A 263 -4.02 -11.65 10.65
CA THR A 263 -4.83 -11.44 9.45
C THR A 263 -6.34 -11.44 9.70
N LEU A 264 -6.79 -11.81 10.91
CA LEU A 264 -8.20 -11.90 11.31
C LEU A 264 -9.07 -10.73 10.80
N LEU A 265 -8.54 -9.50 10.84
CA LEU A 265 -9.33 -8.29 10.55
C LEU A 265 -9.11 -7.76 9.11
N ASP A 266 -8.37 -8.47 8.26
CA ASP A 266 -8.08 -8.01 6.89
C ASP A 266 -9.32 -8.00 5.99
N ALA A 267 -10.24 -8.95 6.19
CA ALA A 267 -11.51 -8.99 5.47
C ALA A 267 -12.44 -7.80 5.77
N LEU A 268 -12.11 -6.96 6.78
CA LEU A 268 -12.83 -5.71 7.08
C LEU A 268 -12.40 -4.52 6.19
N ASP A 269 -11.56 -4.73 5.17
CA ASP A 269 -11.20 -3.69 4.19
C ASP A 269 -12.31 -3.43 3.15
N LEU A 270 -13.48 -3.00 3.62
CA LEU A 270 -14.63 -2.70 2.76
C LEU A 270 -14.41 -1.42 1.95
N PRO A 271 -15.05 -1.26 0.78
CA PRO A 271 -14.91 -0.06 -0.03
C PRO A 271 -15.72 1.15 0.48
N LEU A 272 -15.59 1.44 1.76
CA LEU A 272 -16.30 2.48 2.50
C LEU A 272 -15.36 3.13 3.51
N ASP A 273 -15.80 4.25 4.07
CA ASP A 273 -15.15 4.90 5.19
C ASP A 273 -15.32 4.03 6.44
N ILE A 274 -14.21 3.51 6.94
CA ILE A 274 -14.14 2.63 8.12
C ILE A 274 -13.22 3.23 9.18
N VAL A 275 -13.64 3.06 10.44
CA VAL A 275 -12.81 3.25 11.64
C VAL A 275 -12.83 1.95 12.44
N LEU A 276 -11.74 1.20 12.37
CA LEU A 276 -11.48 0.08 13.27
C LEU A 276 -10.73 0.61 14.49
N THR A 277 -11.27 0.41 15.69
CA THR A 277 -10.63 0.80 16.95
C THR A 277 -10.35 -0.44 17.77
N ASN A 278 -9.07 -0.72 18.00
CA ASN A 278 -8.59 -1.73 18.93
C ASN A 278 -7.96 -1.02 20.14
N SER A 279 -8.50 -1.23 21.34
CA SER A 279 -8.02 -0.55 22.56
C SER A 279 -7.72 -1.52 23.69
N PHE A 280 -6.69 -1.21 24.49
CA PHE A 280 -6.21 -2.06 25.57
C PHE A 280 -5.80 -1.23 26.79
N SER A 281 -6.15 -1.72 27.99
CA SER A 281 -5.67 -1.15 29.25
C SER A 281 -5.18 -2.29 30.13
N PRO A 282 -3.88 -2.38 30.44
CA PRO A 282 -3.35 -3.46 31.26
C PRO A 282 -4.03 -3.48 32.64
N ILE A 283 -4.36 -4.67 33.10
CA ILE A 283 -4.93 -4.95 34.42
C ILE A 283 -3.75 -5.26 35.36
N PRO A 284 -3.74 -4.74 36.60
CA PRO A 284 -2.70 -5.09 37.57
C PRO A 284 -2.55 -6.60 37.76
N ASN A 285 -1.30 -7.10 37.82
CA ASN A 285 -1.00 -8.52 37.84
C ASN A 285 -1.67 -9.27 38.99
N ASN A 286 -1.64 -8.70 40.20
CA ASN A 286 -2.30 -9.27 41.37
C ASN A 286 -3.82 -9.44 41.17
N ILE A 287 -4.50 -8.45 40.60
CA ILE A 287 -5.94 -8.49 40.33
C ILE A 287 -6.26 -9.58 39.31
N MET A 288 -5.45 -9.70 38.25
CA MET A 288 -5.68 -10.73 37.23
C MET A 288 -5.38 -12.13 37.75
N ALA A 289 -4.30 -12.31 38.50
CA ALA A 289 -3.96 -13.60 39.12
C ALA A 289 -5.11 -14.10 40.02
N GLU A 290 -5.65 -13.23 40.89
CA GLU A 290 -6.82 -13.57 41.71
C GLU A 290 -8.04 -13.95 40.88
N ARG A 291 -8.26 -13.27 39.73
CA ARG A 291 -9.36 -13.58 38.82
C ARG A 291 -9.18 -14.93 38.15
N ILE A 292 -7.98 -15.24 37.65
CA ILE A 292 -7.65 -16.55 37.05
C ILE A 292 -7.86 -17.66 38.08
N GLN A 293 -7.32 -17.50 39.30
CA GLN A 293 -7.47 -18.47 40.38
C GLN A 293 -8.93 -18.66 40.81
N ARG A 294 -9.76 -17.61 40.73
CA ARG A 294 -11.19 -17.73 40.98
C ARG A 294 -11.88 -18.56 39.89
N ILE A 295 -11.55 -18.33 38.62
CA ILE A 295 -12.12 -19.08 37.48
C ILE A 295 -11.74 -20.57 37.59
N ILE A 296 -10.45 -20.88 37.84
CA ILE A 296 -9.98 -22.27 38.00
C ILE A 296 -10.73 -22.98 39.15
N ARG A 297 -10.94 -22.30 40.30
CA ARG A 297 -11.70 -22.85 41.43
C ARG A 297 -13.17 -23.09 41.08
N GLN A 298 -13.80 -22.21 40.30
CA GLN A 298 -15.19 -22.40 39.85
C GLN A 298 -15.30 -23.60 38.91
N MET A 299 -14.36 -23.76 37.97
CA MET A 299 -14.32 -24.92 37.06
C MET A 299 -14.14 -26.25 37.81
N HIS A 300 -13.36 -26.27 38.89
CA HIS A 300 -13.27 -27.44 39.79
C HIS A 300 -14.61 -27.76 40.47
N ALA A 301 -15.31 -26.73 40.95
CA ALA A 301 -16.54 -26.90 41.70
C ALA A 301 -17.73 -27.36 40.84
N SER A 302 -17.71 -27.07 39.55
CA SER A 302 -18.76 -27.45 38.59
C SER A 302 -18.53 -28.80 37.90
N ASP A 303 -17.48 -29.55 38.29
CA ASP A 303 -17.03 -30.79 37.63
C ASP A 303 -16.89 -30.59 36.10
N ASP A 304 -16.32 -29.45 35.71
CA ASP A 304 -16.20 -29.03 34.30
C ASP A 304 -15.20 -29.92 33.56
N ALA A 305 -15.65 -30.57 32.48
CA ALA A 305 -14.86 -31.47 31.65
C ALA A 305 -13.74 -30.78 30.84
N ALA A 306 -13.65 -29.44 30.86
CA ALA A 306 -12.66 -28.65 30.12
C ALA A 306 -11.26 -28.64 30.77
N VAL A 307 -10.60 -29.80 30.87
CA VAL A 307 -9.25 -29.95 31.45
C VAL A 307 -8.21 -29.08 30.75
N SER A 308 -8.23 -29.06 29.41
CA SER A 308 -7.28 -28.27 28.60
C SER A 308 -7.37 -26.77 28.85
N LEU A 309 -8.57 -26.22 29.03
CA LEU A 309 -8.76 -24.80 29.32
C LEU A 309 -8.19 -24.42 30.68
N ARG A 310 -8.27 -25.32 31.67
CA ARG A 310 -7.70 -25.11 33.00
C ARG A 310 -6.18 -25.07 32.95
N GLU A 311 -5.56 -25.98 32.20
CA GLU A 311 -4.11 -25.99 31.98
C GLU A 311 -3.65 -24.70 31.27
N GLN A 312 -4.38 -24.25 30.24
CA GLN A 312 -4.11 -22.99 29.57
C GLN A 312 -4.21 -21.78 30.50
N LEU A 313 -5.20 -21.75 31.39
CA LEU A 313 -5.32 -20.69 32.40
C LEU A 313 -4.16 -20.70 33.41
N GLY A 314 -3.70 -21.89 33.81
CA GLY A 314 -2.51 -22.06 34.65
C GLY A 314 -1.25 -21.53 33.96
N GLN A 315 -0.98 -21.98 32.73
CA GLN A 315 0.15 -21.52 31.93
C GLN A 315 0.13 -20.00 31.72
N ALA A 316 -1.05 -19.43 31.45
CA ALA A 316 -1.17 -17.99 31.24
C ALA A 316 -0.93 -17.18 32.53
N ALA A 317 -1.28 -17.72 33.70
CA ALA A 317 -0.92 -17.11 34.99
C ALA A 317 0.60 -17.13 35.20
N ASP A 318 1.26 -18.24 34.90
CA ASP A 318 2.72 -18.38 35.00
C ASP A 318 3.45 -17.44 34.02
N ASP A 319 2.94 -17.32 32.79
CA ASP A 319 3.46 -16.39 31.77
C ASP A 319 3.30 -14.93 32.20
N GLN A 320 2.19 -14.58 32.86
CA GLN A 320 1.97 -13.25 33.40
C GLN A 320 2.94 -12.94 34.55
N GLU A 321 3.12 -13.86 35.48
CA GLU A 321 4.04 -13.69 36.62
C GLU A 321 5.49 -13.56 36.14
N ALA A 322 5.86 -14.30 35.08
CA ALA A 322 7.16 -14.19 34.43
C ALA A 322 7.32 -12.92 33.55
N GLY A 323 6.29 -12.08 33.44
CA GLY A 323 6.31 -10.87 32.60
C GLY A 323 6.37 -11.14 31.09
N ARG A 324 6.07 -12.38 30.64
CA ARG A 324 6.04 -12.75 29.21
C ARG A 324 4.78 -12.20 28.52
N ILE A 325 3.68 -12.10 29.26
CA ILE A 325 2.42 -11.50 28.80
C ILE A 325 1.88 -10.55 29.85
N ALA A 326 1.01 -9.63 29.42
CA ALA A 326 0.13 -8.91 30.33
C ALA A 326 -1.32 -9.17 29.93
N PHE A 327 -2.23 -9.18 30.91
CA PHE A 327 -3.66 -9.15 30.65
C PHE A 327 -4.18 -7.72 30.72
N GLY A 328 -5.16 -7.39 29.89
CA GLY A 328 -5.76 -6.07 29.87
C GLY A 328 -7.19 -6.06 29.38
N ASP A 329 -7.93 -5.05 29.82
CA ASP A 329 -9.28 -4.76 29.34
C ASP A 329 -9.22 -4.32 27.88
N HIS A 330 -9.61 -5.22 26.98
CA HIS A 330 -9.67 -4.99 25.54
C HIS A 330 -11.07 -4.61 25.09
N HIS A 331 -11.15 -3.69 24.13
CA HIS A 331 -12.36 -3.30 23.44
C HIS A 331 -12.05 -3.08 21.96
N LEU A 332 -12.80 -3.80 21.11
CA LEU A 332 -12.75 -3.71 19.66
C LEU A 332 -14.09 -3.17 19.15
N SER A 333 -14.05 -2.09 18.38
CA SER A 333 -15.21 -1.55 17.68
C SER A 333 -14.90 -1.27 16.21
N ILE A 334 -15.90 -1.49 15.35
CA ILE A 334 -15.84 -1.22 13.92
C ILE A 334 -16.94 -0.20 13.63
N ALA A 335 -16.58 0.97 13.10
CA ALA A 335 -17.56 1.91 12.55
C ALA A 335 -17.45 1.90 11.03
N VAL A 336 -18.59 1.77 10.35
CA VAL A 336 -18.68 1.86 8.88
C VAL A 336 -19.62 2.99 8.53
N TYR A 337 -19.21 3.85 7.60
CA TYR A 337 -19.97 5.00 7.14
C TYR A 337 -20.26 4.89 5.63
N ALA A 338 -21.52 5.14 5.26
CA ALA A 338 -22.02 4.99 3.90
C ALA A 338 -22.80 6.25 3.47
N PRO A 339 -22.90 6.53 2.15
CA PRO A 339 -23.65 7.68 1.64
C PRO A 339 -25.17 7.52 1.77
N ASP A 340 -25.66 6.28 1.85
CA ASP A 340 -27.09 5.94 1.94
C ASP A 340 -27.30 4.71 2.83
N ARG A 341 -28.55 4.51 3.27
CA ARG A 341 -28.92 3.42 4.19
C ARG A 341 -28.80 2.04 3.55
N ASP A 342 -29.08 1.88 2.26
CA ASP A 342 -29.01 0.57 1.60
C ASP A 342 -27.56 0.09 1.50
N THR A 343 -26.64 0.99 1.18
CA THR A 343 -25.20 0.74 1.22
C THR A 343 -24.73 0.40 2.63
N LEU A 344 -25.26 1.09 3.66
CA LEU A 344 -24.95 0.78 5.05
C LEU A 344 -25.40 -0.64 5.46
N GLU A 345 -26.60 -1.06 5.08
CA GLU A 345 -27.09 -2.41 5.41
C GLU A 345 -26.31 -3.52 4.70
N ARG A 346 -25.90 -3.30 3.45
CA ARG A 346 -24.99 -4.23 2.74
C ARG A 346 -23.65 -4.36 3.46
N ALA A 347 -23.09 -3.24 3.90
CA ALA A 347 -21.84 -3.22 4.66
C ALA A 347 -22.00 -3.91 6.03
N ALA A 348 -23.10 -3.66 6.72
CA ALA A 348 -23.42 -4.30 8.00
C ALA A 348 -23.51 -5.83 7.88
N ALA A 349 -24.11 -6.33 6.79
CA ALA A 349 -24.14 -7.75 6.49
C ALA A 349 -22.73 -8.30 6.24
N GLN A 350 -21.84 -7.55 5.59
CA GLN A 350 -20.46 -7.97 5.35
C GLN A 350 -19.65 -8.03 6.65
N VAL A 351 -19.75 -7.03 7.53
CA VAL A 351 -19.09 -7.05 8.84
C VAL A 351 -19.52 -8.27 9.66
N LYS A 352 -20.81 -8.62 9.64
CA LYS A 352 -21.32 -9.83 10.30
C LYS A 352 -20.73 -11.11 9.69
N ARG A 353 -20.62 -11.20 8.36
CA ARG A 353 -20.00 -12.35 7.67
C ARG A 353 -18.53 -12.51 8.06
N VAL A 354 -17.77 -11.41 8.08
CA VAL A 354 -16.37 -11.44 8.54
C VAL A 354 -16.28 -11.97 9.97
N GLY A 355 -17.17 -11.53 10.87
CA GLY A 355 -17.28 -12.10 12.21
C GLY A 355 -17.44 -13.62 12.21
N GLN A 356 -18.31 -14.16 11.36
CA GLN A 356 -18.53 -15.61 11.22
C GLN A 356 -17.30 -16.33 10.67
N GLU A 357 -16.64 -15.77 9.65
CA GLU A 357 -15.41 -16.33 9.04
C GLU A 357 -14.30 -16.48 10.07
N ILE A 358 -14.15 -15.48 10.95
CA ILE A 358 -13.16 -15.51 12.02
C ILE A 358 -13.65 -16.21 13.29
N MET A 359 -14.82 -16.87 13.26
CA MET A 359 -15.40 -17.56 14.43
C MET A 359 -15.62 -16.64 15.65
N SER A 360 -15.95 -15.37 15.39
CA SER A 360 -16.27 -14.33 16.37
C SER A 360 -17.75 -13.93 16.29
N VAL A 361 -18.30 -13.39 17.38
CA VAL A 361 -19.63 -12.78 17.36
C VAL A 361 -19.48 -11.27 17.35
N ILE A 362 -19.59 -10.66 16.18
CA ILE A 362 -19.63 -9.20 16.00
C ILE A 362 -21.09 -8.74 15.98
N VAL A 363 -21.46 -7.85 16.90
CA VAL A 363 -22.83 -7.35 17.03
C VAL A 363 -22.92 -5.90 16.60
N ARG A 364 -23.97 -5.54 15.85
CA ARG A 364 -24.31 -4.14 15.59
C ARG A 364 -24.84 -3.53 16.89
N GLU A 365 -24.28 -2.39 17.26
CA GLU A 365 -24.67 -1.69 18.48
C GLU A 365 -25.94 -0.88 18.27
N ASN A 366 -26.80 -0.91 19.29
CA ASN A 366 -28.03 -0.13 19.37
C ASN A 366 -28.06 0.57 20.74
N MET A 367 -28.29 -0.20 21.81
CA MET A 367 -28.33 0.36 23.17
C MET A 367 -27.01 1.00 23.60
N ALA A 368 -25.87 0.41 23.25
CA ALA A 368 -24.55 0.95 23.57
C ALA A 368 -23.96 1.81 22.44
N LEU A 369 -24.72 2.11 21.38
CA LEU A 369 -24.22 2.81 20.19
C LEU A 369 -23.50 4.12 20.53
N LYS A 370 -24.12 4.94 21.38
CA LYS A 370 -23.52 6.20 21.85
C LYS A 370 -22.20 5.97 22.59
N ALA A 371 -22.18 5.00 23.51
CA ALA A 371 -20.98 4.69 24.27
C ALA A 371 -19.88 4.16 23.34
N THR A 372 -20.18 3.22 22.45
CA THR A 372 -19.23 2.68 21.48
C THR A 372 -18.68 3.75 20.54
N TYR A 373 -19.51 4.69 20.09
CA TYR A 373 -19.09 5.82 19.27
C TYR A 373 -18.04 6.69 19.97
N PHE A 374 -18.27 7.06 21.23
CA PHE A 374 -17.30 7.85 22.00
C PHE A 374 -16.10 7.05 22.50
N ALA A 375 -16.25 5.74 22.69
CA ALA A 375 -15.17 4.83 23.06
C ALA A 375 -14.08 4.75 21.99
N GLN A 376 -14.36 5.16 20.75
CA GLN A 376 -13.35 5.20 19.68
C GLN A 376 -12.24 6.22 19.97
N SER A 377 -12.53 7.30 20.72
CA SER A 377 -11.56 8.36 20.99
C SER A 377 -10.49 7.93 22.01
N PRO A 378 -9.18 7.97 21.68
CA PRO A 378 -8.12 7.72 22.65
C PRO A 378 -8.29 8.52 23.95
N GLY A 379 -8.37 7.82 25.08
CA GLY A 379 -8.58 8.40 26.42
C GLY A 379 -9.98 8.19 26.99
N ASN A 380 -10.97 7.87 26.14
CA ASN A 380 -12.35 7.62 26.56
C ASN A 380 -12.56 6.20 27.13
N PHE A 381 -11.69 5.78 28.05
CA PHE A 381 -11.75 4.43 28.63
C PHE A 381 -13.08 4.11 29.33
N GLY A 382 -13.76 5.13 29.86
CA GLY A 382 -15.05 5.00 30.54
C GLY A 382 -16.24 4.71 29.61
N TYR A 383 -16.11 5.01 28.31
CA TYR A 383 -17.16 4.72 27.32
C TYR A 383 -17.08 3.30 26.74
N ARG A 384 -15.99 2.57 26.99
CA ARG A 384 -15.76 1.23 26.43
C ARG A 384 -16.75 0.20 26.99
N ALA A 385 -17.84 -0.03 26.27
CA ALA A 385 -18.78 -1.11 26.52
C ALA A 385 -18.13 -2.48 26.19
N ARG A 386 -18.67 -3.58 26.75
CA ARG A 386 -18.25 -4.97 26.42
C ARG A 386 -16.74 -5.27 26.54
N LYS A 387 -16.00 -4.49 27.35
CA LYS A 387 -14.57 -4.74 27.55
C LYS A 387 -14.34 -6.14 28.13
N THR A 388 -13.38 -6.85 27.56
CA THR A 388 -13.06 -8.24 27.92
C THR A 388 -11.57 -8.36 28.20
N PRO A 389 -11.14 -8.99 29.30
CA PRO A 389 -9.73 -9.25 29.54
C PRO A 389 -9.17 -10.23 28.51
N ILE A 390 -8.11 -9.84 27.82
CA ILE A 390 -7.34 -10.71 26.93
C ILE A 390 -5.84 -10.50 27.19
N SER A 391 -5.00 -11.40 26.68
CA SER A 391 -3.55 -11.23 26.74
C SER A 391 -3.05 -10.14 25.79
N SER A 392 -1.86 -9.60 26.06
CA SER A 392 -1.16 -8.65 25.19
C SER A 392 -0.84 -9.27 23.83
N ILE A 393 -0.66 -10.60 23.76
CA ILE A 393 -0.48 -11.34 22.51
C ILE A 393 -1.76 -11.27 21.66
N ASN A 394 -2.92 -11.59 22.25
CA ASN A 394 -4.19 -11.53 21.51
C ASN A 394 -4.54 -10.09 21.12
N PHE A 395 -4.24 -9.10 21.99
CA PHE A 395 -4.38 -7.68 21.63
C PHE A 395 -3.54 -7.31 20.40
N ALA A 396 -2.30 -7.79 20.35
CA ALA A 396 -1.40 -7.56 19.22
C ALA A 396 -1.86 -8.27 17.94
N ASP A 397 -2.51 -9.43 18.03
CA ASP A 397 -3.15 -10.08 16.87
C ASP A 397 -4.26 -9.18 16.30
N PHE A 398 -5.16 -8.68 17.15
CA PHE A 398 -6.21 -7.75 16.73
C PHE A 398 -5.68 -6.38 16.29
N ALA A 399 -4.41 -6.05 16.53
CA ALA A 399 -3.82 -4.79 16.07
C ALA A 399 -3.70 -4.74 14.55
N ALA A 400 -3.60 -5.91 13.90
CA ALA A 400 -3.56 -6.09 12.45
C ALA A 400 -2.81 -4.94 11.76
N LEU A 401 -1.50 -4.88 11.97
CA LEU A 401 -0.60 -3.78 11.56
C LEU A 401 -0.38 -3.71 10.04
N HIS A 402 -1.46 -3.92 9.31
CA HIS A 402 -1.55 -4.14 7.89
C HIS A 402 -1.97 -2.85 7.19
N GLY A 403 -1.12 -2.41 6.26
CA GLY A 403 -1.25 -1.19 5.49
C GLY A 403 -1.59 -1.43 4.02
N SER A 404 -1.87 -0.34 3.30
CA SER A 404 -2.09 -0.39 1.85
C SER A 404 -0.77 -0.40 1.05
N VAL A 405 -0.75 -1.10 -0.08
CA VAL A 405 0.34 -0.99 -1.06
C VAL A 405 0.09 0.19 -1.97
N GLU A 406 0.82 1.27 -1.74
CA GLU A 406 0.63 2.51 -2.50
C GLU A 406 1.48 2.60 -3.77
N GLY A 407 2.38 1.64 -3.99
CA GLY A 407 3.39 1.71 -5.03
C GLY A 407 4.40 2.83 -4.79
N ARG A 408 5.08 3.27 -5.86
CA ARG A 408 6.15 4.27 -5.77
C ARG A 408 5.68 5.64 -6.22
N VAL A 409 5.95 6.65 -5.39
CA VAL A 409 5.75 8.06 -5.74
C VAL A 409 6.79 8.53 -6.77
N PRO A 410 6.55 9.64 -7.50
CA PRO A 410 7.42 10.09 -8.59
C PRO A 410 8.91 10.25 -8.21
N ASP A 411 9.23 10.73 -7.02
CA ASP A 411 10.59 10.92 -6.49
C ASP A 411 11.32 9.59 -6.18
N GLN A 412 10.58 8.49 -6.09
CA GLN A 412 11.11 7.13 -5.92
C GLN A 412 11.19 6.34 -7.24
N SER A 413 10.87 6.99 -8.37
CA SER A 413 10.94 6.42 -9.71
C SER A 413 12.15 7.00 -10.46
N PRO A 414 12.99 6.17 -11.12
CA PRO A 414 14.07 6.68 -11.98
C PRO A 414 13.61 7.66 -13.06
N TRP A 415 12.40 7.49 -13.57
CA TRP A 415 11.81 8.37 -14.58
C TRP A 415 11.11 9.61 -14.01
N GLY A 416 11.12 9.79 -12.69
CA GLY A 416 10.52 10.97 -12.04
C GLY A 416 9.02 11.11 -12.19
N GLN A 417 8.33 10.03 -12.59
CA GLN A 417 6.88 9.97 -12.74
C GLN A 417 6.39 8.56 -12.40
N THR A 418 5.16 8.47 -11.90
CA THR A 418 4.40 7.22 -11.87
C THR A 418 3.93 6.91 -13.29
N ILE A 419 4.05 5.66 -13.76
CA ILE A 419 3.59 5.28 -15.11
C ILE A 419 2.08 5.19 -15.19
N SER A 420 1.47 4.49 -14.24
CA SER A 420 0.01 4.38 -14.14
C SER A 420 -0.39 4.05 -12.72
N VAL A 421 -1.66 4.23 -12.40
CA VAL A 421 -2.27 3.75 -11.18
C VAL A 421 -3.11 2.52 -11.50
N LEU A 422 -2.91 1.46 -10.74
CA LEU A 422 -3.74 0.25 -10.80
C LEU A 422 -4.60 0.15 -9.53
N PRO A 423 -5.93 0.00 -9.63
CA PRO A 423 -6.76 -0.30 -8.47
C PRO A 423 -6.32 -1.60 -7.80
N THR A 424 -6.30 -1.60 -6.46
CA THR A 424 -6.02 -2.80 -5.67
C THR A 424 -7.30 -3.57 -5.35
N VAL A 425 -7.21 -4.75 -4.72
CA VAL A 425 -8.38 -5.51 -4.25
C VAL A 425 -9.19 -4.74 -3.20
N GLY A 426 -8.52 -3.87 -2.42
CA GLY A 426 -9.17 -2.90 -1.55
C GLY A 426 -9.56 -1.62 -2.30
N THR A 427 -9.59 -0.49 -1.60
CA THR A 427 -9.89 0.82 -2.20
C THR A 427 -8.66 1.63 -2.59
N SER A 428 -7.45 1.18 -2.24
CA SER A 428 -6.24 1.94 -2.58
C SER A 428 -5.91 1.82 -4.07
N GLY A 429 -5.27 2.85 -4.61
CA GLY A 429 -4.54 2.78 -5.86
C GLY A 429 -3.07 2.44 -5.62
N TYR A 430 -2.53 1.59 -6.50
CA TYR A 430 -1.13 1.23 -6.57
C TYR A 430 -0.43 2.03 -7.68
N ARG A 431 0.58 2.84 -7.31
CA ARG A 431 1.40 3.58 -8.28
C ARG A 431 2.41 2.64 -8.95
N PHE A 432 2.05 2.16 -10.13
CA PHE A 432 2.85 1.23 -10.93
C PHE A 432 4.02 1.95 -11.61
N ASN A 433 5.18 1.30 -11.57
CA ASN A 433 6.42 1.69 -12.23
C ASN A 433 7.16 0.43 -12.68
N PHE A 434 7.76 0.44 -13.88
CA PHE A 434 8.54 -0.69 -14.38
C PHE A 434 9.83 -0.93 -13.60
N HIS A 435 10.47 0.16 -13.16
CA HIS A 435 11.73 0.13 -12.44
C HIS A 435 11.57 -0.13 -10.94
N GLU A 436 12.54 -0.81 -10.35
CA GLU A 436 12.73 -0.87 -8.90
C GLU A 436 12.93 0.53 -8.29
N THR A 437 12.83 0.64 -6.96
CA THR A 437 13.00 1.93 -6.25
C THR A 437 14.30 2.61 -6.64
N GLY A 438 14.20 3.85 -7.12
CA GLY A 438 15.35 4.66 -7.54
C GLY A 438 15.11 6.14 -7.28
N SER A 439 15.86 7.00 -7.95
CA SER A 439 15.65 8.45 -7.87
C SER A 439 15.85 9.09 -9.24
N PRO A 440 15.12 10.17 -9.55
CA PRO A 440 15.35 10.94 -10.77
C PRO A 440 16.78 11.47 -10.82
N GLY A 441 17.38 11.49 -12.02
CA GLY A 441 18.73 12.03 -12.24
C GLY A 441 19.87 11.13 -11.75
N LYS A 442 19.57 9.93 -11.24
CA LYS A 442 20.56 8.86 -11.02
C LYS A 442 20.47 7.82 -12.13
N GLU A 443 21.47 6.95 -12.19
CA GLU A 443 21.43 5.78 -13.06
C GLU A 443 20.14 4.97 -12.78
N PRO A 444 19.32 4.67 -13.80
CA PRO A 444 18.09 3.92 -13.59
C PRO A 444 18.35 2.53 -13.03
N THR A 445 17.56 2.15 -12.03
CA THR A 445 17.53 0.79 -11.52
C THR A 445 16.97 -0.18 -12.56
N VAL A 446 17.09 -1.49 -12.34
CA VAL A 446 16.52 -2.50 -13.25
C VAL A 446 15.00 -2.35 -13.40
N GLY A 447 14.48 -2.60 -14.61
CA GLY A 447 13.08 -2.35 -14.97
C GLY A 447 12.39 -3.48 -15.74
N HIS A 448 12.59 -4.73 -15.30
CA HIS A 448 11.96 -5.89 -15.94
C HIS A 448 10.54 -6.10 -15.44
N THR A 449 9.60 -6.36 -16.35
CA THR A 449 8.21 -6.69 -16.02
C THR A 449 7.77 -7.91 -16.82
N LEU A 450 7.13 -8.86 -16.13
CA LEU A 450 6.63 -10.10 -16.72
C LEU A 450 5.10 -10.12 -16.65
N VAL A 451 4.44 -10.24 -17.81
CA VAL A 451 2.98 -10.34 -17.92
C VAL A 451 2.59 -11.75 -18.32
N LEU A 452 2.01 -12.51 -17.39
CA LEU A 452 1.58 -13.89 -17.59
C LEU A 452 0.06 -14.03 -17.66
N GLY A 453 -0.41 -15.07 -18.33
CA GLY A 453 -1.84 -15.33 -18.54
C GLY A 453 -2.06 -16.33 -19.67
N ARG A 454 -3.28 -16.84 -19.82
CA ARG A 454 -3.65 -17.71 -20.95
C ARG A 454 -4.07 -16.86 -22.16
N THR A 455 -4.21 -17.46 -23.33
CA THR A 455 -4.79 -16.75 -24.50
C THR A 455 -6.19 -16.25 -24.15
N GLY A 456 -6.51 -15.02 -24.54
CA GLY A 456 -7.80 -14.39 -24.24
C GLY A 456 -7.96 -13.77 -22.84
N THR A 457 -6.96 -13.87 -21.94
CA THR A 457 -7.07 -13.27 -20.58
C THR A 457 -6.65 -11.79 -20.52
N GLY A 458 -6.43 -11.15 -21.67
CA GLY A 458 -6.09 -9.73 -21.74
C GLY A 458 -4.60 -9.36 -21.67
N LYS A 459 -3.65 -10.31 -21.77
CA LYS A 459 -2.20 -10.00 -21.76
C LYS A 459 -1.82 -8.88 -22.73
N THR A 460 -2.18 -9.02 -24.01
CA THR A 460 -1.88 -8.05 -25.06
C THR A 460 -2.50 -6.68 -24.77
N LEU A 461 -3.73 -6.67 -24.24
CA LEU A 461 -4.41 -5.44 -23.81
C LEU A 461 -3.65 -4.74 -22.68
N THR A 462 -3.22 -5.50 -21.66
CA THR A 462 -2.42 -4.97 -20.54
C THR A 462 -1.09 -4.39 -21.03
N THR A 463 -0.39 -5.11 -21.92
CA THR A 463 0.87 -4.63 -22.51
C THR A 463 0.66 -3.34 -23.31
N ALA A 464 -0.36 -3.30 -24.18
CA ALA A 464 -0.69 -2.11 -24.97
C ALA A 464 -1.08 -0.92 -24.08
N PHE A 465 -1.85 -1.16 -23.01
CA PHE A 465 -2.20 -0.13 -22.03
C PHE A 465 -0.96 0.43 -21.33
N LEU A 466 -0.09 -0.44 -20.80
CA LEU A 466 1.13 0.00 -20.11
C LEU A 466 2.08 0.75 -21.04
N ALA A 467 2.17 0.34 -22.31
CA ALA A 467 2.90 1.06 -23.33
C ALA A 467 2.32 2.45 -23.63
N ALA A 468 1.00 2.56 -23.77
CA ALA A 468 0.33 3.85 -23.92
C ALA A 468 0.61 4.77 -22.71
N GLN A 469 0.54 4.22 -21.49
CA GLN A 469 0.85 4.96 -20.27
C GLN A 469 2.34 5.35 -20.16
N ALA A 470 3.26 4.56 -20.72
CA ALA A 470 4.70 4.88 -20.76
C ALA A 470 5.00 6.12 -21.62
N GLN A 471 4.11 6.53 -22.52
CA GLN A 471 4.25 7.79 -23.25
C GLN A 471 4.23 9.03 -22.32
N ARG A 472 3.75 8.89 -21.09
CA ARG A 472 3.85 9.93 -20.04
C ARG A 472 5.29 10.39 -19.78
N VAL A 473 6.25 9.51 -19.99
CA VAL A 473 7.68 9.81 -19.81
C VAL A 473 8.43 9.87 -21.15
N GLY A 474 7.72 9.86 -22.28
CA GLY A 474 8.32 9.85 -23.61
C GLY A 474 9.16 8.60 -23.87
N ALA A 475 8.78 7.44 -23.32
CA ALA A 475 9.54 6.22 -23.52
C ALA A 475 9.59 5.83 -25.01
N ARG A 476 10.79 5.52 -25.51
CA ARG A 476 10.98 4.86 -26.80
C ARG A 476 10.61 3.38 -26.67
N LEU A 477 9.72 2.90 -27.54
CA LEU A 477 9.10 1.58 -27.45
C LEU A 477 9.43 0.75 -28.68
N PHE A 478 9.90 -0.47 -28.44
CA PHE A 478 10.08 -1.50 -29.45
C PHE A 478 9.19 -2.69 -29.12
N PHE A 479 8.36 -3.11 -30.06
CA PHE A 479 7.47 -4.26 -29.92
C PHE A 479 7.91 -5.38 -30.86
N PHE A 480 8.24 -6.53 -30.30
CA PHE A 480 8.42 -7.76 -31.06
C PHE A 480 7.15 -8.59 -30.88
N ASP A 481 6.36 -8.67 -31.94
CA ASP A 481 4.99 -9.15 -31.88
C ASP A 481 4.81 -10.44 -32.68
N LYS A 482 3.83 -11.24 -32.25
CA LYS A 482 3.41 -12.46 -32.92
C LYS A 482 1.90 -12.39 -33.18
N ASP A 483 1.48 -12.88 -34.33
CA ASP A 483 0.12 -12.88 -34.86
C ASP A 483 -0.48 -11.46 -34.99
N ARG A 484 0.39 -10.44 -35.10
CA ARG A 484 0.01 -9.02 -35.21
C ARG A 484 -0.89 -8.50 -34.10
N GLY A 485 -0.79 -9.07 -32.90
CA GLY A 485 -1.62 -8.71 -31.76
C GLY A 485 -1.50 -7.25 -31.30
N LEU A 486 -0.36 -6.60 -31.57
CA LEU A 486 -0.05 -5.23 -31.16
C LEU A 486 -0.01 -4.22 -32.32
N GLU A 487 -0.21 -4.65 -33.57
CA GLU A 487 -0.15 -3.77 -34.75
C GLU A 487 -1.03 -2.53 -34.59
N MET A 488 -2.29 -2.74 -34.22
CA MET A 488 -3.25 -1.63 -34.06
C MET A 488 -2.87 -0.71 -32.91
N ALA A 489 -2.28 -1.24 -31.83
CA ALA A 489 -1.82 -0.43 -30.71
C ALA A 489 -0.63 0.44 -31.12
N VAL A 490 0.36 -0.12 -31.82
CA VAL A 490 1.52 0.61 -32.34
C VAL A 490 1.08 1.74 -33.26
N ARG A 491 0.22 1.45 -34.24
CA ARG A 491 -0.30 2.46 -35.18
C ARG A 491 -1.11 3.54 -34.47
N ALA A 492 -1.96 3.18 -33.51
CA ALA A 492 -2.77 4.13 -32.75
C ALA A 492 -1.90 5.06 -31.89
N LEU A 493 -0.77 4.57 -31.37
CA LEU A 493 0.21 5.37 -30.66
C LEU A 493 1.05 6.28 -31.58
N GLY A 494 0.80 6.28 -32.89
CA GLY A 494 1.55 7.06 -33.87
C GLY A 494 2.88 6.41 -34.31
N GLY A 495 3.07 5.14 -33.95
CA GLY A 495 4.26 4.38 -34.30
C GLY A 495 4.22 3.77 -35.70
N ARG A 496 5.35 3.18 -36.09
CA ARG A 496 5.50 2.43 -37.34
C ARG A 496 5.52 0.94 -37.04
N TYR A 497 4.76 0.17 -37.81
CA TYR A 497 4.69 -1.28 -37.68
C TYR A 497 5.30 -1.92 -38.91
N ASN A 498 6.46 -2.52 -38.73
CA ASN A 498 7.24 -3.18 -39.75
C ASN A 498 6.91 -4.67 -39.80
N GLU A 499 6.97 -5.26 -40.98
CA GLU A 499 6.76 -6.69 -41.16
C GLU A 499 8.05 -7.36 -41.62
N VAL A 500 8.53 -8.35 -40.87
CA VAL A 500 9.75 -9.07 -41.23
C VAL A 500 9.36 -10.39 -41.92
N ARG A 501 9.51 -10.43 -43.24
CA ARG A 501 9.15 -11.57 -44.09
C ARG A 501 10.39 -12.28 -44.61
N ALA A 502 10.39 -13.61 -44.65
CA ALA A 502 11.53 -14.32 -45.20
C ALA A 502 11.66 -14.08 -46.71
N GLY A 503 12.90 -13.88 -47.15
CA GLY A 503 13.23 -13.62 -48.55
C GLY A 503 12.97 -12.18 -48.99
N VAL A 504 12.46 -11.30 -48.12
CA VAL A 504 12.28 -9.87 -48.43
C VAL A 504 13.41 -9.07 -47.78
N PRO A 505 14.23 -8.32 -48.55
CA PRO A 505 15.32 -7.49 -48.02
C PRO A 505 14.86 -6.59 -46.86
N SER A 506 15.48 -6.74 -45.68
CA SER A 506 15.07 -5.97 -44.49
C SER A 506 15.72 -4.58 -44.41
N GLY A 507 16.91 -4.43 -45.01
CA GLY A 507 17.73 -3.20 -44.91
C GLY A 507 18.47 -3.02 -43.59
N LEU A 508 18.47 -4.01 -42.68
CA LEU A 508 19.31 -3.98 -41.49
C LEU A 508 20.79 -4.08 -41.89
N ASN A 509 21.62 -3.18 -41.35
CA ASN A 509 23.05 -3.18 -41.68
C ASN A 509 23.92 -2.80 -40.46
N PRO A 510 24.21 -3.75 -39.57
CA PRO A 510 25.08 -3.48 -38.41
C PRO A 510 26.53 -3.16 -38.82
N LEU A 511 26.95 -3.52 -40.04
CA LEU A 511 28.28 -3.18 -40.57
C LEU A 511 28.46 -1.67 -40.80
N ASP A 512 27.36 -0.91 -40.97
CA ASP A 512 27.42 0.53 -41.17
C ASP A 512 27.30 1.33 -39.85
N THR A 513 26.62 0.77 -38.85
CA THR A 513 26.40 1.44 -37.54
C THR A 513 27.51 1.17 -36.53
N GLU A 514 28.03 -0.06 -36.46
CA GLU A 514 28.93 -0.51 -35.39
C GLU A 514 30.42 -0.28 -35.72
N ILE A 515 30.78 0.98 -36.01
CA ILE A 515 32.13 1.35 -36.49
C ILE A 515 33.09 1.82 -35.39
N ASP A 516 32.58 2.17 -34.21
CA ASP A 516 33.43 2.63 -33.09
C ASP A 516 34.14 1.45 -32.39
N GLU A 517 35.00 1.72 -31.40
CA GLU A 517 35.74 0.66 -30.70
C GLU A 517 34.83 -0.37 -30.00
N ARG A 518 33.76 0.10 -29.35
CA ARG A 518 32.83 -0.76 -28.62
C ARG A 518 31.93 -1.55 -29.57
N GLY A 519 31.40 -0.90 -30.60
CA GLY A 519 30.58 -1.48 -31.65
C GLY A 519 31.35 -2.54 -32.42
N ARG A 520 32.61 -2.30 -32.78
CA ARG A 520 33.46 -3.31 -33.43
C ARG A 520 33.68 -4.55 -32.57
N ALA A 521 33.88 -4.38 -31.26
CA ALA A 521 34.01 -5.51 -30.33
C ALA A 521 32.71 -6.33 -30.27
N TRP A 522 31.57 -5.66 -30.10
CA TRP A 522 30.25 -6.29 -30.11
C TRP A 522 29.95 -7.00 -31.44
N LEU A 523 30.20 -6.33 -32.57
CA LEU A 523 29.94 -6.85 -33.91
C LEU A 523 30.78 -8.09 -34.19
N SER A 524 32.04 -8.11 -33.73
CA SER A 524 32.91 -9.29 -33.85
C SER A 524 32.35 -10.48 -33.07
N ASP A 525 31.92 -10.26 -31.82
CA ASP A 525 31.36 -11.32 -30.96
C ASP A 525 30.00 -11.82 -31.48
N TRP A 526 29.15 -10.89 -31.95
CA TRP A 526 27.86 -11.21 -32.55
C TRP A 526 28.03 -11.97 -33.88
N LEU A 527 28.91 -11.54 -34.78
CA LEU A 527 29.22 -12.26 -36.02
C LEU A 527 29.83 -13.64 -35.74
N ALA A 528 30.73 -13.75 -34.75
CA ALA A 528 31.27 -15.06 -34.35
C ALA A 528 30.14 -15.98 -33.88
N THR A 529 29.20 -15.47 -33.08
CA THR A 529 28.01 -16.22 -32.64
C THR A 529 27.12 -16.59 -33.82
N LEU A 530 26.91 -15.68 -34.77
CA LEU A 530 26.13 -15.90 -35.98
C LEU A 530 26.73 -17.01 -36.87
N LEU A 531 28.05 -17.05 -36.99
CA LEU A 531 28.77 -17.95 -37.90
C LEU A 531 29.08 -19.34 -37.30
N THR A 532 28.79 -19.60 -36.03
CA THR A 532 29.07 -20.90 -35.36
C THR A 532 28.03 -22.00 -35.63
N ARG A 533 26.98 -21.72 -36.41
CA ARG A 533 25.90 -22.68 -36.70
C ARG A 533 26.38 -23.99 -37.33
N ASN A 534 27.41 -23.92 -38.18
CA ASN A 534 27.97 -25.08 -38.89
C ASN A 534 29.21 -25.66 -38.19
N GLY A 535 29.46 -25.29 -36.92
CA GLY A 535 30.57 -25.79 -36.11
C GLY A 535 31.31 -24.67 -35.36
N THR A 536 32.18 -25.04 -34.42
CA THR A 536 33.01 -24.07 -33.68
C THR A 536 33.98 -23.35 -34.61
N LEU A 537 34.18 -22.04 -34.39
CA LEU A 537 35.20 -21.27 -35.09
C LEU A 537 36.58 -21.57 -34.48
N THR A 538 37.60 -21.69 -35.33
CA THR A 538 38.99 -21.77 -34.85
C THR A 538 39.47 -20.41 -34.32
N GLY A 539 40.57 -20.41 -33.56
CA GLY A 539 41.18 -19.16 -33.10
C GLY A 539 41.69 -18.28 -34.25
N GLU A 540 42.04 -18.89 -35.39
CA GLU A 540 42.42 -18.17 -36.60
C GLU A 540 41.22 -17.53 -37.28
N GLN A 541 40.13 -18.27 -37.48
CA GLN A 541 38.86 -17.76 -38.01
C GLN A 541 38.32 -16.61 -37.16
N SER A 542 38.39 -16.73 -35.82
CA SER A 542 37.94 -15.68 -34.89
C SER A 542 38.77 -14.39 -35.02
N ARG A 543 40.10 -14.51 -35.15
CA ARG A 543 40.98 -13.35 -35.42
C ARG A 543 40.71 -12.73 -36.78
N HIS A 544 40.37 -13.54 -37.78
CA HIS A 544 40.04 -13.05 -39.11
C HIS A 544 38.73 -12.24 -39.11
N ILE A 545 37.70 -12.69 -38.39
CA ILE A 545 36.46 -11.91 -38.18
C ILE A 545 36.77 -10.55 -37.56
N GLN A 546 37.57 -10.50 -36.49
CA GLN A 546 37.97 -9.23 -35.85
C GLN A 546 38.72 -8.30 -36.81
N SER A 547 39.62 -8.86 -37.63
CA SER A 547 40.35 -8.10 -38.65
C SER A 547 39.40 -7.56 -39.73
N ALA A 548 38.47 -8.38 -40.22
CA ALA A 548 37.47 -7.98 -41.22
C ALA A 548 36.53 -6.89 -40.68
N VAL A 549 36.05 -6.99 -39.45
CA VAL A 549 35.23 -5.96 -38.79
C VAL A 549 36.01 -4.66 -38.65
N SER A 550 37.28 -4.73 -38.26
CA SER A 550 38.14 -3.55 -38.17
C SER A 550 38.38 -2.91 -39.53
N GLN A 551 38.62 -3.70 -40.58
CA GLN A 551 38.78 -3.21 -41.95
C GLN A 551 37.48 -2.55 -42.46
N ASN A 552 36.33 -3.18 -42.23
CA ASN A 552 35.02 -2.65 -42.60
C ASN A 552 34.74 -1.29 -41.96
N ALA A 553 35.07 -1.10 -40.69
CA ALA A 553 34.86 0.18 -40.01
C ALA A 553 35.63 1.36 -40.63
N HIS A 554 36.75 1.08 -41.32
CA HIS A 554 37.54 2.10 -42.03
C HIS A 554 37.16 2.22 -43.52
N ALA A 555 36.30 1.34 -44.04
CA ALA A 555 35.80 1.42 -45.40
C ALA A 555 34.84 2.62 -45.57
N GLU A 556 34.65 3.07 -46.81
CA GLU A 556 33.60 4.04 -47.14
C GLU A 556 32.21 3.41 -46.91
N GLY A 557 31.20 4.22 -46.55
CA GLY A 557 29.85 3.71 -46.20
C GLY A 557 29.21 2.85 -47.30
N SER A 558 29.47 3.14 -48.58
CA SER A 558 28.98 2.33 -49.71
C SER A 558 29.56 0.90 -49.75
N LEU A 559 30.71 0.69 -49.10
CA LEU A 559 31.43 -0.58 -48.98
C LEU A 559 31.18 -1.27 -47.62
N ARG A 560 30.46 -0.62 -46.69
CA ARG A 560 30.08 -1.21 -45.40
C ARG A 560 28.83 -2.06 -45.54
N ARG A 561 28.87 -3.03 -46.45
CA ARG A 561 27.75 -3.89 -46.81
C ARG A 561 28.22 -5.34 -46.87
N PHE A 562 27.31 -6.27 -46.61
CA PHE A 562 27.63 -7.70 -46.62
C PHE A 562 28.23 -8.19 -47.95
N ALA A 563 27.82 -7.61 -49.09
CA ALA A 563 28.42 -7.90 -50.40
C ALA A 563 29.93 -7.63 -50.45
N SER A 564 30.38 -6.50 -49.89
CA SER A 564 31.80 -6.15 -49.82
C SER A 564 32.50 -6.87 -48.67
N PHE A 565 31.81 -7.03 -47.55
CA PHE A 565 32.33 -7.70 -46.36
C PHE A 565 32.70 -9.16 -46.62
N GLU A 566 31.89 -9.91 -47.38
CA GLU A 566 32.18 -11.30 -47.75
C GLU A 566 33.54 -11.44 -48.45
N THR A 567 33.93 -10.46 -49.26
CA THR A 567 35.20 -10.50 -50.00
C THR A 567 36.44 -10.48 -49.10
N LEU A 568 36.31 -9.97 -47.86
CA LEU A 568 37.40 -9.93 -46.88
C LEU A 568 37.77 -11.34 -46.36
N PHE A 569 36.96 -12.35 -46.64
CA PHE A 569 37.17 -13.73 -46.20
C PHE A 569 37.79 -14.64 -47.27
N GLN A 570 38.03 -14.15 -48.49
CA GLN A 570 38.54 -14.95 -49.62
C GLN A 570 39.99 -15.42 -49.45
N SER A 571 40.79 -14.73 -48.62
CA SER A 571 42.23 -14.96 -48.49
C SER A 571 42.64 -15.80 -47.28
N LEU A 572 41.68 -16.42 -46.57
CA LEU A 572 41.96 -17.25 -45.41
C LEU A 572 42.31 -18.68 -45.84
N ASP A 573 43.37 -19.26 -45.28
CA ASP A 573 43.80 -20.64 -45.56
C ASP A 573 43.01 -21.66 -44.72
N ASP A 574 41.68 -21.65 -44.87
CA ASP A 574 40.75 -22.55 -44.16
C ASP A 574 39.88 -23.39 -45.12
N ASN A 575 40.35 -23.58 -46.35
CA ASN A 575 39.60 -24.20 -47.46
C ASN A 575 38.28 -23.47 -47.79
N GLY A 576 38.14 -22.18 -47.46
CA GLY A 576 36.95 -21.38 -47.74
C GLY A 576 35.79 -21.65 -46.78
N GLU A 577 36.04 -22.30 -45.64
CA GLU A 577 35.00 -22.65 -44.68
C GLU A 577 34.33 -21.40 -44.10
N LEU A 578 35.12 -20.44 -43.60
CA LEU A 578 34.60 -19.20 -43.03
C LEU A 578 33.92 -18.33 -44.09
N GLN A 579 34.50 -18.25 -45.29
CA GLN A 579 33.89 -17.53 -46.40
C GLN A 579 32.51 -18.13 -46.74
N SER A 580 32.40 -19.46 -46.83
CA SER A 580 31.12 -20.12 -47.11
C SER A 580 30.06 -19.83 -46.04
N ARG A 581 30.47 -19.71 -44.77
CA ARG A 581 29.56 -19.35 -43.67
C ARG A 581 29.07 -17.91 -43.79
N VAL A 582 29.96 -16.97 -44.16
CA VAL A 582 29.60 -15.56 -44.39
C VAL A 582 28.73 -15.41 -45.64
N ALA A 583 29.01 -16.18 -46.70
CA ALA A 583 28.26 -16.17 -47.95
C ALA A 583 26.79 -16.61 -47.78
N GLU A 584 26.44 -17.38 -46.73
CA GLU A 584 25.03 -17.65 -46.41
C GLU A 584 24.25 -16.37 -46.06
N TRP A 585 24.92 -15.34 -45.56
CA TRP A 585 24.36 -14.06 -45.11
C TRP A 585 24.64 -12.89 -46.07
N ALA A 586 25.45 -13.10 -47.11
CA ALA A 586 25.69 -12.13 -48.17
C ALA A 586 24.58 -12.16 -49.24
N PRO A 587 24.44 -11.13 -50.09
CA PRO A 587 23.46 -11.13 -51.17
C PRO A 587 23.56 -12.37 -52.08
N GLY A 588 22.43 -13.03 -52.32
CA GLY A 588 22.36 -14.33 -53.02
C GLY A 588 22.49 -15.56 -52.10
N GLY A 589 22.89 -15.38 -50.84
CA GLY A 589 22.89 -16.42 -49.81
C GLY A 589 21.50 -16.73 -49.24
N ARG A 590 21.35 -17.87 -48.56
CA ARG A 590 20.08 -18.34 -47.96
C ARG A 590 19.44 -17.31 -47.02
N TYR A 591 20.25 -16.54 -46.30
CA TYR A 591 19.84 -15.49 -45.35
C TYR A 591 20.25 -14.10 -45.80
N GLY A 592 20.71 -13.94 -47.05
CA GLY A 592 21.14 -12.65 -47.59
C GLY A 592 20.07 -11.57 -47.45
N TRP A 593 18.80 -11.94 -47.59
CA TRP A 593 17.65 -11.04 -47.42
C TRP A 593 17.60 -10.32 -46.06
N VAL A 594 18.24 -10.85 -45.01
CA VAL A 594 18.25 -10.17 -43.70
C VAL A 594 19.05 -8.87 -43.76
N PHE A 595 20.14 -8.82 -44.52
CA PHE A 595 21.03 -7.65 -44.57
C PHE A 595 21.13 -6.99 -45.96
N ASP A 596 20.37 -7.51 -46.93
CA ASP A 596 20.34 -6.94 -48.26
C ASP A 596 19.60 -5.60 -48.29
N GLU A 597 19.96 -4.74 -49.25
CA GLU A 597 19.32 -3.45 -49.42
C GLU A 597 17.96 -3.61 -50.13
N PRO A 598 16.89 -3.03 -49.57
CA PRO A 598 15.58 -3.08 -50.20
C PRO A 598 15.50 -2.18 -51.42
N GLU A 599 14.92 -2.71 -52.49
CA GLU A 599 14.62 -1.91 -53.67
C GLU A 599 13.66 -0.76 -53.31
N HIS A 600 13.94 0.44 -53.83
CA HIS A 600 13.08 1.64 -53.67
C HIS A 600 12.86 2.11 -52.22
N GLY A 601 13.72 1.74 -51.26
CA GLY A 601 13.66 2.26 -49.89
C GLY A 601 12.57 1.66 -49.01
N ALA A 602 12.04 0.48 -49.37
CA ALA A 602 11.00 -0.22 -48.62
C ALA A 602 11.51 -1.01 -47.39
N GLY A 603 12.61 -0.57 -46.78
CA GLY A 603 13.22 -1.25 -45.62
C GLY A 603 12.48 -1.06 -44.31
N LEU A 604 12.98 -1.72 -43.26
CA LEU A 604 12.49 -1.51 -41.89
C LEU A 604 12.73 -0.06 -41.45
N GLU A 605 11.68 0.61 -40.98
CA GLU A 605 11.78 1.98 -40.51
C GLU A 605 12.05 2.02 -39.00
N LEU A 606 13.23 2.53 -38.64
CA LEU A 606 13.74 2.52 -37.25
C LEU A 606 13.84 3.92 -36.60
N ALA A 607 13.47 4.98 -37.33
CA ALA A 607 13.61 6.36 -36.87
C ALA A 607 12.50 6.81 -35.89
N SER A 608 11.39 6.06 -35.79
CA SER A 608 10.28 6.39 -34.90
C SER A 608 10.61 6.08 -33.43
N ASP A 609 9.98 6.81 -32.51
CA ASP A 609 10.04 6.51 -31.08
C ASP A 609 9.20 5.28 -30.70
N ILE A 610 8.28 4.85 -31.57
CA ILE A 610 7.41 3.71 -31.33
C ILE A 610 7.45 2.81 -32.56
N ILE A 611 8.06 1.64 -32.41
CA ILE A 611 8.31 0.72 -33.51
C ILE A 611 7.78 -0.66 -33.14
N GLY A 612 7.02 -1.28 -34.04
CA GLY A 612 6.65 -2.68 -33.94
C GLY A 612 7.24 -3.51 -35.06
N PHE A 613 7.51 -4.78 -34.77
CA PHE A 613 7.97 -5.79 -35.71
C PHE A 613 7.04 -6.99 -35.63
N ASP A 614 6.42 -7.32 -36.75
CA ASP A 614 5.78 -8.61 -36.93
C ASP A 614 6.85 -9.69 -37.12
N MET A 615 7.00 -10.56 -36.12
CA MET A 615 7.92 -11.69 -36.13
C MET A 615 7.20 -13.01 -36.40
N THR A 616 5.90 -12.98 -36.75
CA THR A 616 5.06 -14.19 -36.88
C THR A 616 5.65 -15.19 -37.86
N GLU A 617 5.96 -14.73 -39.07
CA GLU A 617 6.47 -15.59 -40.13
C GLU A 617 7.78 -16.28 -39.70
N ILE A 618 8.71 -15.52 -39.10
CA ILE A 618 10.00 -16.04 -38.61
C ILE A 618 9.79 -17.04 -37.46
N LEU A 619 8.87 -16.75 -36.55
CA LEU A 619 8.59 -17.60 -35.38
C LEU A 619 7.85 -18.89 -35.74
N ASP A 620 7.06 -18.89 -36.82
CA ASP A 620 6.27 -20.04 -37.27
C ASP A 620 7.03 -20.99 -38.19
N MET A 621 8.20 -20.59 -38.71
CA MET A 621 9.15 -21.46 -39.43
C MET A 621 9.73 -22.54 -38.50
N THR A 622 8.93 -23.57 -38.18
CA THR A 622 9.17 -24.48 -37.05
C THR A 622 9.77 -25.85 -37.39
N THR A 623 10.29 -26.09 -38.60
CA THR A 623 10.76 -27.44 -38.99
C THR A 623 12.27 -27.66 -39.22
N GLU A 624 13.16 -26.65 -39.16
CA GLU A 624 14.63 -26.86 -39.26
C GLU A 624 15.41 -26.24 -38.08
N ARG A 625 15.53 -27.03 -37.01
CA ARG A 625 15.81 -26.65 -35.61
C ARG A 625 17.12 -25.95 -35.18
N MET A 626 17.92 -25.31 -36.03
CA MET A 626 19.10 -24.53 -35.55
C MET A 626 19.48 -23.24 -36.30
N GLY A 627 18.81 -22.86 -37.40
CA GLY A 627 19.09 -21.58 -38.09
C GLY A 627 18.28 -20.37 -37.62
N HIS A 628 17.11 -20.61 -37.01
CA HIS A 628 16.10 -19.57 -36.78
C HIS A 628 16.38 -18.67 -35.58
N ARG A 629 17.06 -19.19 -34.55
CA ARG A 629 17.44 -18.39 -33.38
C ARG A 629 18.36 -17.24 -33.78
N GLN A 630 19.23 -17.47 -34.75
CA GLN A 630 20.15 -16.49 -35.30
C GLN A 630 19.50 -15.46 -36.22
N VAL A 631 18.46 -15.82 -36.99
CA VAL A 631 17.68 -14.82 -37.76
C VAL A 631 16.94 -13.89 -36.81
N ILE A 632 16.41 -14.43 -35.70
CA ILE A 632 15.79 -13.63 -34.64
C ILE A 632 16.87 -12.81 -33.90
N ASP A 633 18.00 -13.40 -33.50
CA ASP A 633 19.12 -12.70 -32.85
C ASP A 633 19.84 -11.71 -33.80
N ALA A 634 19.59 -11.79 -35.10
CA ALA A 634 20.10 -10.86 -36.10
C ALA A 634 19.10 -9.77 -36.50
N ALA A 635 17.80 -10.03 -36.37
CA ALA A 635 16.74 -9.08 -36.60
C ALA A 635 16.39 -8.25 -35.35
N CYS A 636 16.56 -8.83 -34.16
CA CYS A 636 16.44 -8.18 -32.85
C CYS A 636 17.77 -7.58 -32.42
#